data_AF-O25912-F1
#
_entry.id   AF-O25912-F1
#
_cell.length_a   1.000
_cell.length_b   1.000
_cell.length_c   1.000
_cell.angle_alpha   90.00
_cell.angle_beta   90.00
_cell.angle_gamma   90.00
#
_symmetry.space_group_name_H-M   'P 1'
#
loop_
_entity.id
_entity.type
_entity.pdbx_description
1 polymer ?
#
loop_
_entity_poly.entity_id
_entity_poly.type
_entity_poly.pdbx_seq_one_letter_code
_entity_poly.pdbx_strand_id
1 'polypeptide(L)'
;MLSSSDLFMVVLGAILLVLVCLVGYLYLKEKEFYHKMRRLEKTLDESYQENYIYSKRLKELEGRLEGLSLEKSAKEDSSLKTTLSHLYNQLQEIQKSMDKERDYLEEKIITLENKFKDMGHYAASDEINEKQVLKMYQEGYSVDSISKEFKVSKGEVEFILNMAGLKW
;
A
#
# COMPACT_ATOMS: atom_id res chain seq x y z
N MET A 1 21.01 -54.54 -8.60
CA MET A 1 19.58 -54.22 -8.81
C MET A 1 19.10 -53.64 -7.50
N LEU A 2 18.87 -52.32 -7.41
CA LEU A 2 18.15 -51.77 -6.27
C LEU A 2 16.78 -52.48 -6.27
N SER A 3 16.39 -53.11 -5.17
CA SER A 3 15.11 -53.79 -5.12
C SER A 3 14.02 -52.78 -5.46
N SER A 4 12.97 -53.17 -6.18
CA SER A 4 11.83 -52.29 -6.42
C SER A 4 11.33 -51.67 -5.10
N SER A 5 11.40 -52.45 -4.01
CA SER A 5 11.13 -51.98 -2.64
C SER A 5 12.06 -50.85 -2.15
N ASP A 6 13.35 -50.87 -2.48
CA ASP A 6 14.30 -49.79 -2.14
C ASP A 6 13.95 -48.51 -2.89
N LEU A 7 13.59 -48.61 -4.18
CA LEU A 7 13.12 -47.46 -4.97
C LEU A 7 11.81 -46.89 -4.40
N PHE A 8 10.85 -47.74 -4.02
CA PHE A 8 9.61 -47.28 -3.38
C PHE A 8 9.88 -46.56 -2.04
N MET A 9 10.79 -47.07 -1.21
CA MET A 9 11.16 -46.44 0.06
C MET A 9 11.83 -45.07 -0.14
N VAL A 10 12.72 -44.94 -1.12
CA VAL A 10 13.36 -43.65 -1.45
C VAL A 10 12.34 -42.63 -1.94
N VAL A 11 11.41 -43.03 -2.81
CA VAL A 11 10.35 -42.14 -3.32
C VAL A 11 9.41 -41.70 -2.20
N LEU A 12 8.98 -42.63 -1.33
CA LEU A 12 8.18 -42.30 -0.14
C LEU A 12 8.90 -41.35 0.80
N GLY A 13 10.20 -41.56 1.04
CA GLY A 13 11.05 -40.67 1.83
C GLY A 13 11.14 -39.26 1.23
N ALA A 14 11.29 -39.17 -0.09
CA ALA A 14 11.32 -37.88 -0.80
C ALA A 14 9.98 -37.14 -0.72
N ILE A 15 8.85 -37.84 -0.88
CA ILE A 15 7.51 -37.26 -0.73
C ILE A 15 7.29 -36.75 0.70
N LEU A 16 7.67 -37.54 1.71
CA LEU A 16 7.58 -37.13 3.12
C LEU A 16 8.44 -35.89 3.40
N LEU A 17 9.65 -35.83 2.86
CA LEU A 17 10.53 -34.68 3.01
C LEU A 17 9.91 -33.42 2.38
N VAL A 18 9.35 -33.53 1.17
CA VAL A 18 8.64 -32.42 0.51
C VAL A 18 7.43 -31.96 1.34
N LEU A 19 6.66 -32.89 1.91
CA LEU A 19 5.53 -32.55 2.78
C LEU A 19 5.99 -31.79 4.04
N VAL A 20 7.06 -32.23 4.70
CA VAL A 20 7.63 -31.55 5.86
C VAL A 20 8.12 -30.15 5.49
N CYS A 21 8.81 -30.00 4.36
CA CYS A 21 9.24 -28.70 3.84
C CYS A 21 8.04 -27.77 3.55
N LEU A 22 6.97 -28.30 2.96
CA LEU A 22 5.77 -27.53 2.62
C LEU A 22 5.04 -27.05 3.88
N VAL A 23 4.88 -27.92 4.88
CA VAL A 23 4.31 -27.55 6.18
C VAL A 23 5.18 -26.50 6.85
N GLY A 24 6.51 -26.68 6.87
CA GLY A 24 7.44 -25.69 7.41
C GLY A 24 7.33 -24.32 6.72
N TYR A 25 7.21 -24.32 5.39
CA TYR A 25 7.00 -23.10 4.61
C TYR A 25 5.67 -22.42 4.94
N LEU A 26 4.56 -23.18 5.05
CA LEU A 26 3.26 -22.63 5.44
C LEU A 26 3.31 -22.01 6.84
N TYR A 27 3.95 -22.66 7.82
CA TYR A 27 4.10 -22.10 9.18
C TYR A 27 4.92 -20.80 9.20
N LEU A 28 6.03 -20.74 8.44
CA LEU A 28 6.82 -19.52 8.31
C LEU A 28 6.00 -18.40 7.65
N LYS A 29 5.26 -18.74 6.60
CA LYS A 29 4.42 -17.80 5.86
C LYS A 29 3.25 -17.28 6.70
N GLU A 30 2.56 -18.15 7.43
CA GLU A 30 1.51 -17.78 8.39
C GLU A 30 2.04 -16.85 9.46
N LYS A 31 3.24 -17.12 9.99
CA LYS A 31 3.89 -16.24 10.96
C LYS A 31 4.13 -14.85 10.34
N GLU A 32 4.64 -14.76 9.12
CA GLU A 32 4.82 -13.47 8.44
C GLU A 32 3.49 -12.73 8.22
N PHE A 33 2.44 -13.44 7.79
CA PHE A 33 1.11 -12.85 7.63
C PHE A 33 0.53 -12.35 8.95
N TYR A 34 0.69 -13.10 10.04
CA TYR A 34 0.20 -12.69 11.36
C TYR A 34 0.91 -11.43 11.87
N HIS A 35 2.22 -11.29 11.62
CA HIS A 35 2.97 -10.08 11.97
C HIS A 35 2.51 -8.87 11.15
N LYS A 36 2.24 -9.04 9.85
CA LYS A 36 1.69 -7.98 8.99
C LYS A 36 0.28 -7.59 9.41
N MET A 37 -0.58 -8.56 9.72
CA MET A 37 -1.96 -8.35 10.17
C MET A 37 -2.00 -7.58 11.48
N ARG A 38 -1.16 -7.94 12.45
CA ARG A 38 -1.09 -7.25 13.75
C ARG A 38 -0.64 -5.79 13.63
N ARG A 39 0.20 -5.45 12.64
CA ARG A 39 0.56 -4.05 12.37
C ARG A 39 -0.62 -3.28 11.78
N LEU A 40 -1.34 -3.88 10.83
CA LEU A 40 -2.54 -3.28 10.25
C LEU A 40 -3.63 -3.05 11.30
N GLU A 41 -3.85 -4.02 12.19
CA GLU A 41 -4.83 -3.91 13.28
C GLU A 41 -4.50 -2.74 14.21
N LYS A 42 -3.23 -2.56 14.59
CA LYS A 42 -2.82 -1.40 15.42
C LYS A 42 -3.06 -0.07 14.74
N THR A 43 -2.69 0.06 13.46
CA THR A 43 -2.92 1.29 12.70
C THR A 43 -4.41 1.58 12.51
N LEU A 44 -5.22 0.52 12.35
CA LEU A 44 -6.67 0.63 12.27
C LEU A 44 -7.28 1.10 13.60
N ASP A 45 -6.83 0.53 14.72
CA ASP A 45 -7.33 0.87 16.06
C ASP A 45 -6.97 2.31 16.46
N GLU A 46 -5.74 2.76 16.16
CA GLU A 46 -5.31 4.15 16.31
C GLU A 46 -6.18 5.09 15.47
N SER A 47 -6.46 4.72 14.21
CA SER A 47 -7.33 5.49 13.31
C SER A 47 -8.77 5.59 13.82
N TYR A 48 -9.34 4.50 14.36
CA TYR A 48 -10.67 4.52 14.97
C TYR A 48 -10.72 5.38 16.24
N GLN A 49 -9.69 5.32 17.08
CA GLN A 49 -9.61 6.12 18.29
C GLN A 49 -9.51 7.62 17.99
N GLU A 50 -8.68 7.99 17.01
CA GLU A 50 -8.58 9.38 16.54
C GLU A 50 -9.92 9.87 15.99
N ASN A 51 -10.57 9.08 15.10
CA ASN A 51 -11.86 9.43 14.54
C ASN A 51 -12.95 9.59 15.61
N TYR A 52 -12.95 8.73 16.64
CA TYR A 52 -13.86 8.87 17.78
C TYR A 52 -13.61 10.15 18.58
N ILE A 53 -12.35 10.51 18.82
CA ILE A 53 -11.99 11.77 19.51
C ILE A 53 -12.44 12.98 18.68
N TYR A 54 -12.22 12.98 17.36
CA TYR A 54 -12.69 14.04 16.48
C TYR A 54 -14.23 14.15 16.47
N SER A 55 -14.94 13.02 16.36
CA SER A 55 -16.40 12.98 16.44
C SER A 55 -16.92 13.50 17.79
N LYS A 56 -16.26 13.13 18.89
CA LYS A 56 -16.61 13.61 20.23
C LYS A 56 -16.37 15.11 20.38
N ARG A 57 -15.23 15.62 19.90
CA ARG A 57 -14.92 17.05 19.89
C ARG A 57 -15.90 17.84 19.03
N LEU A 58 -16.32 17.30 17.88
CA LEU A 58 -17.34 17.92 17.04
C LEU A 58 -18.69 18.01 17.76
N LYS A 59 -19.14 16.93 18.41
CA LYS A 59 -20.38 16.96 19.22
C LYS A 59 -20.29 17.91 20.41
N GLU A 60 -19.13 18.00 21.06
CA GLU A 60 -18.92 18.93 22.16
C GLU A 60 -18.95 20.39 21.68
N LEU A 61 -18.33 20.67 20.53
CA LEU A 61 -18.39 21.98 19.89
C LEU A 61 -19.81 22.34 19.46
N GLU A 62 -20.57 21.39 18.90
CA GLU A 62 -21.97 21.56 18.54
C GLU A 62 -22.84 21.83 19.77
N GLY A 63 -22.68 21.07 20.85
CA GLY A 63 -23.39 21.31 22.11
C GLY A 63 -23.03 22.64 22.77
N ARG A 64 -21.76 23.09 22.68
CA ARG A 64 -21.36 24.43 23.13
C ARG A 64 -21.96 25.52 22.24
N LEU A 65 -22.04 25.30 20.93
CA LEU A 65 -22.68 26.22 20.00
C LEU A 65 -24.17 26.34 20.26
N GLU A 66 -24.88 25.23 20.49
CA GLU A 66 -26.29 25.24 20.88
C GLU A 66 -26.50 25.91 22.24
N GLY A 67 -25.68 25.60 23.25
CA GLY A 67 -25.73 26.23 24.56
C GLY A 67 -25.51 27.75 24.49
N LEU A 68 -24.51 28.18 23.70
CA LEU A 68 -24.27 29.60 23.42
C LEU A 68 -25.43 30.22 22.64
N SER A 69 -26.02 29.54 21.67
CA SER A 69 -27.18 30.04 20.90
C SER A 69 -28.39 30.25 21.81
N LEU A 70 -28.67 29.29 22.70
CA LEU A 70 -29.79 29.33 23.62
C LEU A 70 -29.61 30.39 24.73
N GLU A 71 -28.42 30.47 25.35
CA GLU A 71 -28.10 31.50 26.34
C GLU A 71 -28.10 32.92 25.72
N LYS A 72 -27.80 33.02 24.43
CA LYS A 72 -27.62 34.30 23.74
C LYS A 72 -28.86 34.80 23.00
N SER A 73 -29.79 33.93 22.62
CA SER A 73 -31.14 34.37 22.24
C SER A 73 -31.82 35.16 23.37
N ALA A 74 -31.39 34.96 24.62
CA ALA A 74 -31.85 35.73 25.77
C ALA A 74 -31.13 37.09 25.96
N LYS A 75 -29.99 37.33 25.29
CA LYS A 75 -29.18 38.58 25.38
C LYS A 75 -28.84 39.16 24.00
N GLU A 76 -29.89 39.68 23.35
CA GLU A 76 -29.91 41.00 22.70
C GLU A 76 -28.85 41.30 21.60
N ASP A 77 -29.26 41.05 20.35
CA ASP A 77 -28.99 41.68 19.04
C ASP A 77 -27.59 42.23 18.67
N SER A 78 -26.89 42.93 19.56
CA SER A 78 -25.58 43.53 19.26
C SER A 78 -24.43 42.52 19.35
N SER A 79 -24.50 41.63 20.34
CA SER A 79 -23.50 40.58 20.55
C SER A 79 -23.56 39.51 19.46
N LEU A 80 -24.73 39.28 18.84
CA LEU A 80 -24.95 38.32 17.76
C LEU A 80 -24.03 38.57 16.58
N LYS A 81 -23.93 39.80 16.07
CA LYS A 81 -23.05 40.11 14.93
C LYS A 81 -21.58 39.77 15.21
N THR A 82 -21.06 40.11 16.39
CA THR A 82 -19.66 39.88 16.73
C THR A 82 -19.33 38.40 16.94
N THR A 83 -20.22 37.62 17.57
CA THR A 83 -19.96 36.18 17.69
C THR A 83 -20.26 35.44 16.40
N LEU A 84 -21.24 35.86 15.59
CA LEU A 84 -21.44 35.28 14.27
C LEU A 84 -20.22 35.52 13.39
N SER A 85 -19.60 36.71 13.47
CA SER A 85 -18.32 36.97 12.79
C SER A 85 -17.19 36.16 13.39
N HIS A 86 -17.13 35.97 14.71
CA HIS A 86 -16.12 35.13 15.36
C HIS A 86 -16.27 33.66 14.95
N LEU A 87 -17.48 33.14 14.93
CA LEU A 87 -17.80 31.79 14.48
C LEU A 87 -17.49 31.63 13.00
N TYR A 88 -17.85 32.61 12.16
CA TYR A 88 -17.50 32.60 10.74
C TYR A 88 -15.98 32.59 10.55
N ASN A 89 -15.23 33.39 11.31
CA ASN A 89 -13.77 33.39 11.27
C ASN A 89 -13.18 32.05 11.73
N GLN A 90 -13.72 31.46 12.80
CA GLN A 90 -13.30 30.13 13.27
C GLN A 90 -13.64 29.02 12.27
N LEU A 91 -14.81 29.06 11.64
CA LEU A 91 -15.21 28.13 10.61
C LEU A 91 -14.34 28.28 9.37
N GLN A 92 -13.99 29.51 9.00
CA GLN A 92 -13.06 29.80 7.92
C GLN A 92 -11.64 29.35 8.25
N GLU A 93 -11.20 29.48 9.51
CA GLU A 93 -9.91 28.97 9.97
C GLU A 93 -9.88 27.43 9.95
N ILE A 94 -10.94 26.78 10.43
CA ILE A 94 -11.11 25.32 10.35
C ILE A 94 -11.14 24.86 8.89
N GLN A 95 -11.87 25.56 8.03
CA GLN A 95 -11.93 25.23 6.60
C GLN A 95 -10.54 25.36 5.95
N LYS A 96 -9.82 26.45 6.22
CA LYS A 96 -8.43 26.62 5.75
C LYS A 96 -7.49 25.56 6.32
N SER A 97 -7.65 25.17 7.58
CA SER A 97 -6.87 24.11 8.19
C SER A 97 -7.17 22.76 7.54
N MET A 98 -8.43 22.46 7.26
CA MET A 98 -8.87 21.24 6.60
C MET A 98 -8.37 21.17 5.15
N ASP A 99 -8.44 22.29 4.41
CA ASP A 99 -7.91 22.37 3.05
C ASP A 99 -6.39 22.15 3.05
N LYS A 100 -5.66 22.78 3.99
CA LYS A 100 -4.22 22.57 4.15
C LYS A 100 -3.85 21.13 4.53
N GLU A 101 -4.65 20.48 5.39
CA GLU A 101 -4.45 19.07 5.74
C GLU A 101 -4.73 18.15 4.56
N ARG A 102 -5.74 18.46 3.74
CA ARG A 102 -6.01 17.72 2.50
C ARG A 102 -4.87 17.84 1.51
N ASP A 103 -4.38 19.05 1.28
CA ASP A 103 -3.22 19.29 0.40
C ASP A 103 -1.98 18.54 0.90
N TYR A 104 -1.74 18.54 2.22
CA TYR A 104 -0.64 17.79 2.83
C TYR A 104 -0.78 16.27 2.69
N LEU A 105 -2.00 15.74 2.85
CA LEU A 105 -2.28 14.32 2.65
C LEU A 105 -2.16 13.94 1.18
N GLU A 106 -2.61 14.79 0.25
CA GLU A 106 -2.45 14.59 -1.19
C GLU A 106 -0.97 14.58 -1.59
N GLU A 107 -0.17 15.54 -1.12
CA GLU A 107 1.28 15.55 -1.33
C GLU A 107 1.96 14.29 -0.78
N LYS A 108 1.53 13.82 0.41
CA LYS A 108 2.02 12.58 0.99
C LYS A 108 1.62 11.34 0.20
N ILE A 109 0.39 11.28 -0.29
CA ILE A 109 -0.10 10.21 -1.15
C ILE A 109 0.73 10.19 -2.44
N ILE A 110 0.90 11.32 -3.11
CA ILE A 110 1.73 11.45 -4.32
C ILE A 110 3.19 11.03 -4.03
N THR A 111 3.75 11.44 -2.90
CA THR A 111 5.11 11.04 -2.49
C THR A 111 5.20 9.55 -2.25
N LEU A 112 4.19 8.95 -1.60
CA LEU A 112 4.10 7.51 -1.41
C LEU A 112 3.93 6.80 -2.74
N GLU A 113 3.05 7.26 -3.63
CA GLU A 113 2.84 6.71 -4.97
C GLU A 113 4.11 6.77 -5.80
N ASN A 114 4.86 7.87 -5.76
CA ASN A 114 6.16 7.96 -6.40
C ASN A 114 7.16 6.98 -5.79
N LYS A 115 7.22 6.86 -4.46
CA LYS A 115 8.05 5.85 -3.81
C LYS A 115 7.61 4.43 -4.13
N PHE A 116 6.31 4.16 -4.28
CA PHE A 116 5.76 2.86 -4.66
C PHE A 116 5.98 2.56 -6.14
N LYS A 117 5.97 3.56 -7.01
CA LYS A 117 6.33 3.44 -8.42
C LYS A 117 7.83 3.19 -8.58
N ASP A 118 8.67 3.92 -7.84
CA ASP A 118 10.11 3.69 -7.80
C ASP A 118 10.43 2.34 -7.16
N MET A 119 9.76 1.97 -6.06
CA MET A 119 9.82 0.61 -5.51
C MET A 119 9.23 -0.41 -6.48
N GLY A 120 8.30 -0.08 -7.35
CA GLY A 120 7.85 -0.94 -8.44
C GLY A 120 8.97 -1.19 -9.46
N HIS A 121 9.85 -0.21 -9.65
CA HIS A 121 11.07 -0.37 -10.43
C HIS A 121 12.18 -1.15 -9.68
N TYR A 122 12.31 -1.00 -8.36
CA TYR A 122 13.34 -1.71 -7.57
C TYR A 122 12.91 -3.10 -7.06
N ALA A 123 11.63 -3.33 -6.79
CA ALA A 123 11.08 -4.64 -6.42
C ALA A 123 10.93 -5.57 -7.64
N ALA A 124 10.97 -5.00 -8.86
CA ALA A 124 11.10 -5.75 -10.11
C ALA A 124 12.55 -5.82 -10.64
N SER A 125 13.55 -5.45 -9.82
CA SER A 125 14.95 -5.45 -10.28
C SER A 125 15.60 -6.83 -10.34
N ASP A 126 15.01 -7.85 -9.73
CA ASP A 126 15.58 -9.21 -9.74
C ASP A 126 14.78 -10.21 -10.57
N GLU A 127 13.50 -9.92 -10.83
CA GLU A 127 12.66 -10.76 -11.68
C GLU A 127 12.38 -9.97 -12.95
N ILE A 128 13.09 -10.35 -14.01
CA ILE A 128 13.04 -9.72 -15.32
C ILE A 128 11.59 -9.41 -15.68
N ASN A 129 11.27 -8.13 -15.92
CA ASN A 129 9.95 -7.77 -16.41
C ASN A 129 9.85 -8.21 -17.87
N GLU A 130 9.50 -9.48 -18.09
CA GLU A 130 9.32 -10.11 -19.40
C GLU A 130 8.47 -9.24 -20.33
N LYS A 131 7.43 -8.58 -19.78
CA LYS A 131 6.55 -7.67 -20.52
C LYS A 131 7.28 -6.44 -21.06
N GLN A 132 8.24 -5.91 -20.30
CA GLN A 132 9.01 -4.72 -20.71
C GLN A 132 10.11 -5.08 -21.70
N VAL A 133 10.78 -6.22 -21.53
CA VAL A 133 11.70 -6.80 -22.53
C VAL A 133 10.97 -7.00 -23.86
N LEU A 134 9.76 -7.57 -23.82
CA LEU A 134 8.95 -7.81 -25.02
C LEU A 134 8.55 -6.51 -25.72
N LYS A 135 8.16 -5.50 -24.94
CA LYS A 135 7.80 -4.18 -25.46
C LYS A 135 8.99 -3.51 -26.16
N MET A 136 10.18 -3.51 -25.55
CA MET A 136 11.38 -2.98 -26.22
C MET A 136 11.72 -3.76 -27.49
N TYR A 137 11.57 -5.08 -27.49
CA TYR A 137 11.82 -5.87 -28.70
C TYR A 137 10.81 -5.55 -29.82
N GLN A 138 9.52 -5.38 -29.49
CA GLN A 138 8.49 -4.94 -30.44
C GLN A 138 8.70 -3.53 -30.98
N GLU A 139 9.27 -2.63 -30.16
CA GLU A 139 9.67 -1.27 -30.57
C GLU A 139 10.90 -1.27 -31.51
N GLY A 140 11.52 -2.43 -31.77
CA GLY A 140 12.62 -2.61 -32.71
C GLY A 140 14.01 -2.48 -32.08
N TYR A 141 14.13 -2.49 -30.75
CA TYR A 141 15.44 -2.51 -30.09
C TYR A 141 16.14 -3.86 -30.30
N SER A 142 17.45 -3.81 -30.54
CA SER A 142 18.27 -5.02 -30.67
C SER A 142 18.43 -5.72 -29.31
N VAL A 143 18.61 -7.04 -29.35
CA VAL A 143 18.83 -7.88 -28.15
C VAL A 143 20.01 -7.35 -27.31
N ASP A 144 21.05 -6.85 -27.96
CA ASP A 144 22.19 -6.18 -27.32
C ASP A 144 21.80 -4.95 -26.50
N SER A 145 20.95 -4.07 -27.04
CA SER A 145 20.50 -2.87 -26.33
C SER A 145 19.64 -3.22 -25.12
N ILE A 146 18.73 -4.20 -25.29
CA ILE A 146 17.87 -4.69 -24.21
C ILE A 146 18.72 -5.32 -23.09
N SER A 147 19.71 -6.15 -23.43
CA SER A 147 20.60 -6.77 -22.45
C SER A 147 21.36 -5.74 -21.60
N LYS A 148 21.77 -4.61 -22.19
CA LYS A 148 22.44 -3.52 -21.48
C LYS A 148 21.49 -2.75 -20.56
N GLU A 149 20.27 -2.48 -21.04
CA GLU A 149 19.27 -1.72 -20.28
C GLU A 149 18.82 -2.47 -19.02
N PHE A 150 18.54 -3.76 -19.16
CA PHE A 150 18.12 -4.62 -18.05
C PHE A 150 19.29 -5.23 -17.26
N LYS A 151 20.55 -4.98 -17.69
CA LYS A 151 21.77 -5.59 -17.12
C LYS A 151 21.74 -7.13 -17.04
N VAL A 152 21.05 -7.75 -17.97
CA VAL A 152 20.92 -9.22 -18.06
C VAL A 152 21.82 -9.76 -19.16
N SER A 153 22.14 -11.05 -19.09
CA SER A 153 22.90 -11.71 -20.14
C SER A 153 22.08 -11.78 -21.43
N LYS A 154 22.76 -11.78 -22.60
CA LYS A 154 22.09 -11.94 -23.90
C LYS A 154 21.21 -13.19 -23.96
N GLY A 155 21.64 -14.27 -23.29
CA GLY A 155 20.90 -15.53 -23.25
C GLY A 155 19.57 -15.45 -22.51
N GLU A 156 19.47 -14.66 -21.44
CA GLU A 156 18.20 -14.48 -20.71
C GLU A 156 17.18 -13.69 -21.54
N VAL A 157 17.63 -12.66 -22.26
CA VAL A 157 16.77 -11.90 -23.19
C VAL A 157 16.27 -12.80 -24.32
N GLU A 158 17.15 -13.61 -24.90
CA GLU A 158 16.76 -14.58 -25.94
C GLU A 158 15.78 -15.63 -25.40
N PHE A 159 15.97 -16.12 -24.18
CA PHE A 159 15.06 -17.06 -23.55
C PHE A 159 13.65 -16.47 -23.37
N ILE A 160 13.55 -15.21 -22.93
CA ILE A 160 12.26 -14.51 -22.78
C ILE A 160 11.59 -14.30 -24.13
N LEU A 161 12.35 -13.90 -25.15
CA LEU A 161 11.81 -13.72 -26.51
C LEU A 161 11.33 -15.04 -27.12
N ASN A 162 12.05 -16.13 -26.86
CA ASN A 162 11.64 -17.48 -27.26
C ASN A 162 10.37 -17.92 -26.52
N MET A 163 10.27 -17.67 -25.21
CA MET A 163 9.07 -18.00 -24.43
C MET A 163 7.85 -17.18 -24.85
N ALA A 164 8.05 -15.91 -25.19
CA ALA A 164 7.00 -15.04 -25.70
C ALA A 164 6.62 -15.32 -27.18
N GLY A 165 7.29 -16.27 -27.84
CA GLY A 165 6.98 -16.72 -29.20
C GLY A 165 7.35 -15.73 -30.31
N LEU A 166 8.29 -14.80 -30.06
CA LEU A 166 8.63 -13.70 -30.97
C LEU A 166 9.94 -13.89 -31.75
N LYS A 167 10.61 -15.05 -31.60
CA LYS A 167 11.72 -15.47 -32.47
C LYS A 167 11.66 -16.98 -32.73
N TRP A 168 11.86 -17.35 -33.99
CA TRP A 168 12.09 -18.72 -34.48
C TRP A 168 13.55 -18.85 -34.89
#